data_AF-A0A519Y9M3-F1
#
_entry.id   AF-A0A519Y9M3-F1
#
_cell.length_a   1.000
_cell.length_b   1.000
_cell.length_c   1.000
_cell.angle_alpha   90.00
_cell.angle_beta   90.00
_cell.angle_gamma   90.00
#
_symmetry.space_group_name_H-M   'P 1'
#
loop_
_entity.id
_entity.type
_entity.pdbx_description
1 polymer ?
#
loop_
_entity_poly.entity_id
_entity_poly.type
_entity_poly.pdbx_seq_one_letter_code
_entity_poly.pdbx_strand_id
1 'polypeptide(L)'
;GPTYRCLFPEPPSAAEAPDCNTTGVLNVLPGLIGTVQATEALKVVLGLGDALSGRLWVLDTLSFQSRTLRFKRDPVQSLLNLDTANPADYVDASCAPEVVVNNLTASELRQKLASPTPPVLLDVRGPLEYQRRHLPGAVLLPLPELAARAAEVPRTQPVVVYCQSGVRSAQAVALLQGLGHDNVLTLSGGLEEY
;
A
#
# COMPACT_ATOMS: atom_id res chain seq x y z
N GLY A 1 12.64 -24.16 15.60
CA GLY A 1 11.42 -24.67 14.94
C GLY A 1 11.57 -24.65 13.42
N PRO A 2 10.52 -24.99 12.66
CA PRO A 2 10.44 -24.70 11.23
C PRO A 2 10.42 -23.18 10.97
N THR A 3 10.75 -22.77 9.74
CA THR A 3 10.75 -21.37 9.29
C THR A 3 9.45 -21.03 8.56
N TYR A 4 9.21 -19.73 8.30
CA TYR A 4 8.09 -19.30 7.45
C TYR A 4 8.14 -19.96 6.06
N ARG A 5 9.34 -20.07 5.47
CA ARG A 5 9.57 -20.72 4.17
C ARG A 5 9.37 -22.25 4.18
N CYS A 6 9.38 -22.90 5.33
CA CYS A 6 8.95 -24.31 5.42
C CYS A 6 7.46 -24.49 5.11
N LEU A 7 6.65 -23.44 5.32
CA LEU A 7 5.20 -23.46 5.08
C LEU A 7 4.82 -22.75 3.77
N PHE A 8 5.52 -21.66 3.44
CA PHE A 8 5.34 -20.88 2.21
C PHE A 8 6.68 -20.76 1.47
N PRO A 9 7.07 -21.79 0.68
CA PRO A 9 8.39 -21.87 0.06
C PRO A 9 8.68 -20.68 -0.86
N GLU A 10 7.69 -20.28 -1.65
CA GLU A 10 7.81 -19.17 -2.59
C GLU A 10 7.11 -17.91 -2.05
N PRO A 11 7.66 -16.70 -2.28
CA PRO A 11 6.97 -15.46 -1.97
C PRO A 11 5.69 -15.33 -2.82
N PRO A 12 4.60 -14.78 -2.26
CA PRO A 12 3.41 -14.47 -3.05
C PRO A 12 3.74 -13.38 -4.06
N SER A 13 3.07 -13.43 -5.22
CA SER A 13 3.13 -12.35 -6.20
C SER A 13 2.48 -11.07 -5.66
N ALA A 14 2.82 -9.91 -6.22
CA ALA A 14 2.22 -8.63 -5.84
C ALA A 14 0.68 -8.59 -5.99
N ALA A 15 0.12 -9.44 -6.86
CA ALA A 15 -1.32 -9.57 -7.05
C ALA A 15 -2.00 -10.41 -5.95
N GLU A 16 -1.28 -11.34 -5.32
CA GLU A 16 -1.80 -12.25 -4.28
C GLU A 16 -1.74 -11.63 -2.88
N ALA A 17 -0.91 -10.60 -2.68
CA ALA A 17 -0.77 -9.87 -1.42
C ALA A 17 -0.94 -8.34 -1.63
N PRO A 18 -2.15 -7.87 -1.96
CA PRO A 18 -2.43 -6.44 -2.12
C PRO A 18 -2.26 -5.69 -0.79
N ASP A 19 -1.92 -4.41 -0.87
CA ASP A 19 -1.75 -3.55 0.30
C ASP A 19 -3.07 -3.43 1.10
N CYS A 20 -2.93 -3.41 2.43
CA CYS A 20 -3.99 -3.15 3.40
C CYS A 20 -4.75 -1.85 3.10
N ASN A 21 -4.06 -0.85 2.52
CA ASN A 21 -4.67 0.42 2.12
C ASN A 21 -5.61 0.30 0.90
N THR A 22 -5.41 -0.73 0.07
CA THR A 22 -6.23 -0.98 -1.13
C THR A 22 -7.40 -1.90 -0.84
N THR A 23 -7.20 -2.92 0.01
CA THR A 23 -8.21 -3.96 0.29
C THR A 23 -9.07 -3.66 1.52
N GLY A 24 -8.56 -2.83 2.42
CA GLY A 24 -9.19 -2.54 3.71
C GLY A 24 -9.00 -3.67 4.73
N VAL A 25 -8.91 -3.32 6.01
CA VAL A 25 -8.77 -4.27 7.12
C VAL A 25 -9.73 -3.87 8.25
N LEU A 26 -10.37 -4.87 8.85
CA LEU A 26 -11.09 -4.66 10.11
C LEU A 26 -10.08 -4.58 11.24
N ASN A 27 -9.84 -3.38 11.78
CA ASN A 27 -8.79 -3.10 12.78
C ASN A 27 -8.83 -4.01 14.03
N VAL A 28 -10.01 -4.57 14.35
CA VAL A 28 -10.15 -5.54 15.44
C VAL A 28 -9.38 -6.84 15.18
N LEU A 29 -9.20 -7.26 13.92
CA LEU A 29 -8.54 -8.51 13.57
C LEU A 29 -7.03 -8.45 13.87
N PRO A 30 -6.25 -7.45 13.40
CA PRO A 30 -4.86 -7.29 13.82
C PRO A 30 -4.69 -7.19 15.34
N GLY A 31 -5.63 -6.52 16.04
CA GLY A 31 -5.59 -6.42 17.50
C GLY A 31 -5.72 -7.77 18.21
N LEU A 32 -6.62 -8.64 17.74
CA LEU A 32 -6.77 -10.00 18.26
C LEU A 32 -5.51 -10.84 17.99
N ILE A 33 -5.01 -10.83 16.76
CA ILE A 33 -3.80 -11.59 16.39
C ILE A 33 -2.57 -11.09 17.16
N GLY A 34 -2.39 -9.78 17.30
CA GLY A 34 -1.30 -9.19 18.07
C GLY A 34 -1.34 -9.57 19.56
N THR A 35 -2.53 -9.65 20.16
CA THR A 35 -2.69 -10.11 21.55
C THR A 35 -2.26 -11.58 21.71
N VAL A 36 -2.61 -12.43 20.75
CA VAL A 36 -2.18 -13.83 20.73
C VAL A 36 -0.66 -13.91 20.56
N GLN A 37 -0.07 -13.15 19.63
CA GLN A 37 1.37 -13.09 19.42
C GLN A 37 2.13 -12.65 20.69
N ALA A 38 1.65 -11.63 21.40
CA ALA A 38 2.22 -11.18 22.67
C ALA A 38 2.16 -12.29 23.74
N THR A 39 1.04 -13.02 23.81
CA THR A 39 0.90 -14.17 24.72
C THR A 39 1.89 -15.29 24.39
N GLU A 40 2.11 -15.59 23.10
CA GLU A 40 3.12 -16.58 22.69
C GLU A 40 4.54 -16.13 23.04
N ALA A 41 4.85 -14.83 22.90
CA ALA A 41 6.14 -14.29 23.28
C ALA A 41 6.39 -14.45 24.79
N LEU A 42 5.40 -14.16 25.63
CA LEU A 42 5.49 -14.36 27.09
C LEU A 42 5.76 -15.82 27.44
N LYS A 43 5.07 -16.77 26.80
CA LYS A 43 5.32 -18.21 27.01
C LYS A 43 6.77 -18.59 26.72
N VAL A 44 7.32 -18.08 25.62
CA VAL A 44 8.72 -18.35 25.25
C VAL A 44 9.69 -17.73 26.25
N VAL A 45 9.51 -16.45 26.60
CA VAL A 45 10.41 -15.71 27.50
C VAL A 45 10.41 -16.29 28.93
N LEU A 46 9.23 -16.66 29.43
CA LEU A 46 9.07 -17.20 30.78
C LEU A 46 9.31 -18.70 30.86
N GLY A 47 9.47 -19.40 29.72
CA GLY A 47 9.57 -20.85 29.67
C GLY A 47 8.31 -21.57 30.15
N LEU A 48 7.12 -20.97 29.93
CA LEU A 48 5.84 -21.48 30.40
C LEU A 48 4.99 -22.04 29.26
N GLY A 49 4.44 -23.24 29.47
CA GLY A 49 3.50 -23.89 28.55
C GLY A 49 4.08 -24.22 27.18
N ASP A 50 3.19 -24.55 26.24
CA ASP A 50 3.58 -24.95 24.88
C ASP A 50 3.37 -23.80 23.88
N ALA A 51 4.45 -23.13 23.48
CA ALA A 51 4.43 -22.09 22.45
C ALA A 51 4.09 -22.66 21.06
N LEU A 52 3.38 -21.90 20.22
CA LEU A 52 2.90 -22.27 18.87
C LEU A 52 4.00 -22.49 17.82
N SER A 53 5.23 -22.81 18.23
CA SER A 53 6.31 -23.21 17.33
C SER A 53 5.89 -24.38 16.44
N GLY A 54 6.07 -24.23 15.12
CA GLY A 54 5.66 -25.22 14.11
C GLY A 54 4.16 -25.43 13.94
N ARG A 55 3.36 -24.44 14.37
CA ARG A 55 1.91 -24.43 14.25
C ARG A 55 1.45 -23.14 13.59
N LEU A 56 0.62 -23.26 12.55
CA LEU A 56 -0.14 -22.15 12.00
C LEU A 56 -1.53 -22.16 12.64
N TRP A 57 -1.81 -21.14 13.43
CA TRP A 57 -3.13 -20.92 14.01
C TRP A 57 -3.95 -20.01 13.10
N VAL A 58 -5.15 -20.46 12.73
CA VAL A 58 -6.08 -19.75 11.86
C VAL A 58 -7.35 -19.50 12.66
N LEU A 59 -7.81 -18.24 12.66
CA LEU A 59 -9.04 -17.80 13.28
C LEU A 59 -10.00 -17.32 12.20
N ASP A 60 -11.14 -17.99 12.08
CA ASP A 60 -12.30 -17.45 11.37
C ASP A 60 -13.11 -16.63 12.37
N THR A 61 -13.12 -15.30 12.21
CA THR A 61 -13.82 -14.40 13.13
C THR A 61 -15.30 -14.25 12.86
N LEU A 62 -15.80 -14.71 11.71
CA LEU A 62 -17.23 -14.69 11.42
C LEU A 62 -17.94 -15.83 12.15
N SER A 63 -17.37 -17.04 12.09
CA SER A 63 -17.88 -18.23 12.79
C SER A 63 -17.27 -18.43 14.18
N PHE A 64 -16.25 -17.64 14.52
CA PHE A 64 -15.43 -17.75 15.74
C PHE A 64 -14.80 -19.13 15.94
N GLN A 65 -14.46 -19.81 14.82
CA GLN A 65 -13.79 -21.09 14.84
C GLN A 65 -12.27 -20.93 14.71
N SER A 66 -11.53 -21.75 15.45
CA SER A 66 -10.07 -21.80 15.34
C SER A 66 -9.58 -23.15 14.85
N ARG A 67 -8.56 -23.13 14.00
CA ARG A 67 -7.91 -24.32 13.44
C ARG A 67 -6.41 -24.18 13.61
N THR A 68 -5.75 -25.26 14.04
CA THR A 68 -4.30 -25.30 14.16
C THR A 68 -3.73 -26.31 13.18
N LEU A 69 -2.90 -25.85 12.26
CA LEU A 69 -2.20 -26.69 11.29
C LEU A 69 -0.76 -26.91 11.78
N ARG A 70 -0.33 -28.17 11.85
CA ARG A 70 1.05 -28.52 12.22
C ARG A 70 1.86 -28.69 10.94
N PHE A 71 3.05 -28.12 10.91
CA PHE A 71 3.97 -28.28 9.78
C PHE A 71 5.37 -28.61 10.28
N LYS A 72 6.13 -29.33 9.45
CA LYS A 72 7.47 -29.80 9.78
C LYS A 72 8.51 -28.82 9.24
N ARG A 73 9.70 -28.89 9.82
CA ARG A 73 10.86 -28.21 9.26
C ARG A 73 11.27 -28.92 7.99
N ASP A 74 11.32 -28.18 6.90
CA ASP A 74 11.93 -28.63 5.65
C ASP A 74 13.42 -28.26 5.69
N PRO A 75 14.35 -29.21 5.56
CA PRO A 75 15.78 -28.94 5.68
C PRO A 75 16.28 -27.97 4.61
N VAL A 76 15.76 -28.01 3.38
CA VAL A 76 16.17 -27.14 2.27
C VAL A 76 15.58 -25.74 2.48
N GLN A 77 14.27 -25.63 2.71
CA GLN A 77 13.60 -24.34 2.89
C GLN A 77 13.92 -23.65 4.23
N SER A 78 14.49 -24.39 5.18
CA SER A 78 14.94 -23.83 6.46
C SER A 78 16.34 -23.19 6.41
N LEU A 79 17.04 -23.31 5.29
CA LEU A 79 18.28 -22.60 5.03
C LEU A 79 17.94 -21.13 4.73
N LEU A 80 17.76 -20.35 5.79
CA LEU A 80 17.69 -18.90 5.69
C LEU A 80 19.10 -18.40 5.35
N ASN A 81 19.36 -18.16 4.06
CA ASN A 81 20.58 -17.53 3.60
C ASN A 81 20.23 -16.20 2.91
N LEU A 82 20.39 -15.11 3.66
CA LEU A 82 20.15 -13.75 3.19
C LEU A 82 21.03 -13.38 1.99
N ASP A 83 22.23 -13.98 1.88
CA ASP A 83 23.15 -13.74 0.76
C ASP A 83 22.66 -14.35 -0.56
N THR A 84 21.76 -15.33 -0.49
CA THR A 84 21.14 -15.99 -1.66
C THR A 84 19.70 -15.55 -1.90
N ALA A 85 19.13 -14.73 -1.01
CA ALA A 85 17.80 -14.19 -1.22
C ALA A 85 17.84 -13.18 -2.38
N ASN A 86 17.00 -13.38 -3.39
CA ASN A 86 16.87 -12.40 -4.46
C ASN A 86 16.15 -11.15 -3.92
N PRO A 87 16.78 -9.97 -3.90
CA PRO A 87 16.15 -8.75 -3.39
C PRO A 87 14.88 -8.37 -4.16
N ALA A 88 14.78 -8.76 -5.44
CA ALA A 88 13.59 -8.51 -6.25
C ALA A 88 12.33 -9.28 -5.77
N ASP A 89 12.51 -10.36 -5.01
CA ASP A 89 11.41 -11.17 -4.49
C ASP A 89 10.77 -10.58 -3.22
N TYR A 90 11.46 -9.63 -2.59
CA TYR A 90 11.05 -8.97 -1.36
C TYR A 90 10.92 -7.48 -1.64
N VAL A 91 9.72 -7.07 -2.06
CA VAL A 91 9.40 -5.66 -2.20
C VAL A 91 9.47 -5.06 -0.79
N ASP A 92 10.36 -4.09 -0.59
CA ASP A 92 10.46 -3.40 0.69
C ASP A 92 9.18 -2.59 0.91
N ALA A 93 8.23 -3.18 1.64
CA ALA A 93 6.99 -2.51 2.01
C ALA A 93 7.22 -1.33 2.96
N SER A 94 8.43 -1.18 3.52
CA SER A 94 8.84 -0.05 4.35
C SER A 94 9.58 1.04 3.57
N CYS A 95 10.10 0.72 2.38
CA CYS A 95 10.77 1.65 1.48
C CYS A 95 10.45 1.28 0.03
N ALA A 96 9.25 1.62 -0.45
CA ALA A 96 9.14 1.95 -1.86
C ALA A 96 10.24 3.00 -2.14
N PRO A 97 11.01 2.89 -3.25
CA PRO A 97 11.95 3.95 -3.60
C PRO A 97 11.17 5.26 -3.50
N GLU A 98 11.79 6.30 -2.93
CA GLU A 98 11.30 7.65 -3.13
C GLU A 98 11.27 7.85 -4.64
N VAL A 99 10.12 7.54 -5.25
CA VAL A 99 9.80 8.02 -6.57
C VAL A 99 9.97 9.50 -6.38
N VAL A 100 10.93 10.10 -7.08
CA VAL A 100 11.13 11.53 -7.09
C VAL A 100 9.90 12.09 -7.78
N VAL A 101 8.82 12.18 -6.99
CA VAL A 101 7.57 12.75 -7.44
C VAL A 101 7.84 14.23 -7.41
N ASN A 102 7.74 14.86 -8.57
CA ASN A 102 7.80 16.30 -8.66
C ASN A 102 6.60 16.85 -7.87
N ASN A 103 6.91 17.33 -6.67
CA ASN A 103 5.94 17.81 -5.70
C ASN A 103 5.68 19.30 -5.92
N LEU A 104 4.44 19.71 -5.74
CA LEU A 104 3.99 21.09 -5.84
C LEU A 104 3.27 21.45 -4.53
N THR A 105 3.61 22.60 -3.94
CA THR A 105 2.92 23.10 -2.75
C THR A 105 1.59 23.78 -3.10
N ALA A 106 0.69 23.93 -2.12
CA ALA A 106 -0.58 24.63 -2.33
C ALA A 106 -0.39 26.09 -2.79
N SER A 107 0.64 26.78 -2.31
CA SER A 107 0.96 28.14 -2.75
C SER A 107 1.34 28.21 -4.23
N GLU A 108 2.22 27.30 -4.67
CA GLU A 108 2.64 27.21 -6.07
C GLU A 108 1.49 26.79 -6.99
N LEU A 109 0.61 25.91 -6.51
CA LEU A 109 -0.59 25.53 -7.24
C LEU A 109 -1.51 26.74 -7.48
N ARG A 110 -1.79 27.54 -6.44
CA ARG A 110 -2.59 28.76 -6.59
C ARG A 110 -1.98 29.73 -7.60
N GLN A 111 -0.66 29.88 -7.61
CA GLN A 111 0.04 30.72 -8.58
C GLN A 111 -0.08 30.18 -10.01
N LYS A 112 0.06 28.86 -10.20
CA LYS A 112 -0.09 28.23 -11.53
C LYS A 112 -1.52 28.29 -12.05
N LEU A 113 -2.52 28.17 -11.19
CA LEU A 113 -3.93 28.31 -11.57
C LEU A 113 -4.28 29.75 -11.99
N ALA A 114 -3.56 30.76 -11.49
CA ALA A 114 -3.70 32.14 -11.91
C ALA A 114 -2.94 32.47 -13.22
N SER A 115 -2.18 31.52 -13.77
CA SER A 115 -1.43 31.73 -15.02
C SER A 115 -2.33 31.59 -16.26
N PRO A 116 -1.92 32.13 -17.42
CA PRO A 116 -2.68 32.01 -18.67
C PRO A 116 -2.87 30.57 -19.17
N THR A 117 -2.06 29.63 -18.68
CA THR A 117 -2.10 28.21 -19.05
C THR A 117 -2.15 27.35 -17.79
N PRO A 118 -3.33 27.26 -17.14
CA PRO A 118 -3.46 26.51 -15.89
C PRO A 118 -3.24 25.00 -16.13
N PRO A 119 -2.64 24.30 -15.16
CA PRO A 119 -2.49 22.84 -15.22
C PRO A 119 -3.85 22.14 -15.14
N VAL A 120 -3.94 20.92 -15.66
CA VAL A 120 -5.11 20.06 -15.40
C VAL A 120 -5.04 19.56 -13.97
N LEU A 121 -6.14 19.69 -13.25
CA LEU A 121 -6.29 19.15 -11.91
C LEU A 121 -6.91 17.76 -11.99
N LEU A 122 -6.27 16.75 -11.41
CA LEU A 122 -6.76 15.38 -11.36
C LEU A 122 -7.03 14.96 -9.90
N ASP A 123 -8.29 14.73 -9.56
CA ASP A 123 -8.69 14.22 -8.24
C ASP A 123 -8.74 12.68 -8.29
N VAL A 124 -7.87 12.02 -7.53
CA VAL A 124 -7.80 10.54 -7.48
C VAL A 124 -8.54 9.92 -6.31
N ARG A 125 -9.38 10.70 -5.62
CA ARG A 125 -10.25 10.21 -4.53
C ARG A 125 -11.51 9.52 -5.05
N GLY A 126 -12.32 9.01 -4.14
CA GLY A 126 -13.60 8.40 -4.48
C GLY A 126 -14.69 9.42 -4.88
N PRO A 127 -15.73 9.00 -5.64
CA PRO A 127 -16.80 9.89 -6.08
C PRO A 127 -17.52 10.65 -4.96
N LEU A 128 -17.72 10.01 -3.81
CA LEU A 128 -18.36 10.64 -2.65
C LEU A 128 -17.49 11.73 -2.01
N GLU A 129 -16.17 11.55 -1.99
CA GLU A 129 -15.22 12.56 -1.50
C GLU A 129 -15.21 13.77 -2.44
N TYR A 130 -15.16 13.51 -3.75
CA TYR A 130 -15.20 14.54 -4.79
C TYR A 130 -16.48 15.38 -4.72
N GLN A 131 -17.64 14.74 -4.60
CA GLN A 131 -18.93 15.44 -4.51
C GLN A 131 -19.04 16.33 -3.27
N ARG A 132 -18.44 15.95 -2.14
CA ARG A 132 -18.46 16.77 -0.92
C ARG A 132 -17.67 18.05 -1.06
N ARG A 133 -16.47 17.98 -1.64
CA ARG A 133 -15.58 19.12 -1.89
C ARG A 133 -14.47 18.67 -2.83
N HIS A 134 -14.21 19.45 -3.88
CA HIS A 134 -13.09 19.28 -4.79
C HIS A 134 -12.56 20.64 -5.24
N LEU A 135 -11.37 20.66 -5.83
CA LEU A 135 -10.81 21.87 -6.43
C LEU A 135 -11.61 22.25 -7.70
N PRO A 136 -11.97 23.54 -7.89
CA PRO A 136 -12.68 23.97 -9.08
C PRO A 136 -11.94 23.59 -10.37
N GLY A 137 -12.64 22.97 -11.31
CA GLY A 137 -12.05 22.51 -12.58
C GLY A 137 -11.27 21.20 -12.50
N ALA A 138 -11.28 20.52 -11.35
CA ALA A 138 -10.70 19.18 -11.24
C ALA A 138 -11.50 18.15 -12.04
N VAL A 139 -10.79 17.19 -12.64
CA VAL A 139 -11.35 16.00 -13.26
C VAL A 139 -11.24 14.85 -12.27
N LEU A 140 -12.35 14.15 -12.03
CA LEU A 140 -12.37 12.97 -11.17
C LEU A 140 -11.87 11.75 -11.94
N LEU A 141 -10.78 11.15 -11.45
CA LEU A 141 -10.27 9.88 -11.95
C LEU A 141 -9.76 9.04 -10.77
N PRO A 142 -10.63 8.25 -10.12
CA PRO A 142 -10.29 7.53 -8.90
C PRO A 142 -9.06 6.62 -9.10
N LEU A 143 -8.18 6.57 -8.09
CA LEU A 143 -6.95 5.75 -8.15
C LEU A 143 -7.19 4.29 -8.61
N PRO A 144 -8.24 3.56 -8.17
CA PRO A 144 -8.50 2.20 -8.63
C PRO A 144 -8.80 2.09 -10.12
N GLU A 145 -9.34 3.14 -10.74
CA GLU A 145 -9.71 3.17 -12.16
C GLU A 145 -8.58 3.74 -13.04
N LEU A 146 -7.58 4.38 -12.41
CA LEU A 146 -6.55 5.17 -13.08
C LEU A 146 -5.75 4.36 -14.10
N ALA A 147 -5.40 3.10 -13.79
CA ALA A 147 -4.65 2.24 -14.70
C ALA A 147 -5.42 1.94 -16.00
N ALA A 148 -6.73 1.66 -15.88
CA ALA A 148 -7.57 1.35 -17.04
C ALA A 148 -7.89 2.58 -17.89
N ARG A 149 -7.90 3.77 -17.26
CA ARG A 149 -8.32 5.04 -17.87
C ARG A 149 -7.17 6.03 -18.05
N ALA A 150 -5.92 5.57 -17.96
CA ALA A 150 -4.73 6.42 -18.05
C ALA A 150 -4.65 7.21 -19.38
N ALA A 151 -5.25 6.69 -20.46
CA ALA A 151 -5.34 7.38 -21.75
C ALA A 151 -6.13 8.70 -21.71
N GLU A 152 -6.99 8.91 -20.70
CA GLU A 152 -7.72 10.16 -20.49
C GLU A 152 -6.82 11.27 -19.93
N VAL A 153 -5.67 10.92 -19.33
CA VAL A 153 -4.74 11.89 -18.76
C VAL A 153 -3.96 12.58 -19.89
N PRO A 154 -4.04 13.92 -20.00
CA PRO A 154 -3.29 14.65 -21.03
C PRO A 154 -1.79 14.44 -20.90
N ARG A 155 -1.10 14.34 -22.04
CA ARG A 155 0.37 14.21 -22.11
C ARG A 155 1.09 15.52 -22.47
N THR A 156 0.36 16.50 -22.98
CA THR A 156 0.91 17.73 -23.56
C THR A 156 0.98 18.91 -22.61
N GLN A 157 0.16 18.92 -21.55
CA GLN A 157 0.08 20.02 -20.58
C GLN A 157 0.33 19.51 -19.16
N PRO A 158 0.84 20.34 -18.23
CA PRO A 158 1.11 19.89 -16.87
C PRO A 158 -0.17 19.39 -16.17
N VAL A 159 -0.08 18.23 -15.51
CA VAL A 159 -1.17 17.62 -14.76
C VAL A 159 -0.79 17.60 -13.28
N VAL A 160 -1.62 18.20 -12.43
CA VAL A 160 -1.46 18.17 -10.98
C VAL A 160 -2.47 17.19 -10.41
N VAL A 161 -1.95 16.09 -9.88
CA VAL A 161 -2.70 15.02 -9.23
C VAL A 161 -2.79 15.30 -7.74
N TYR A 162 -3.98 15.23 -7.17
CA TYR A 162 -4.17 15.43 -5.74
C TYR A 162 -5.16 14.44 -5.14
N CYS A 163 -5.04 14.26 -3.84
CA CYS A 163 -5.98 13.50 -3.04
C CYS A 163 -6.26 14.23 -1.73
N GLN A 164 -6.64 13.51 -0.67
CA GLN A 164 -6.96 14.13 0.62
C GLN A 164 -5.70 14.68 1.32
N SER A 165 -4.66 13.85 1.47
CA SER A 165 -3.45 14.13 2.26
C SER A 165 -2.12 14.00 1.50
N GLY A 166 -2.15 13.69 0.20
CA GLY A 166 -0.96 13.51 -0.66
C GLY A 166 -0.52 12.06 -0.87
N VAL A 167 -0.95 11.10 -0.04
CA VAL A 167 -0.52 9.69 -0.13
C VAL A 167 -1.01 9.00 -1.41
N ARG A 168 -2.32 9.06 -1.69
CA ARG A 168 -2.91 8.43 -2.89
C ARG A 168 -2.46 9.10 -4.18
N SER A 169 -2.19 10.41 -4.17
CA SER A 169 -1.71 11.13 -5.34
C SER A 169 -0.25 10.81 -5.66
N ALA A 170 0.60 10.55 -4.67
CA ALA A 170 1.95 10.03 -4.91
C ALA A 170 1.92 8.66 -5.61
N GLN A 171 1.05 7.75 -5.16
CA GLN A 171 0.82 6.46 -5.82
C GLN A 171 0.30 6.63 -7.26
N ALA A 172 -0.66 7.53 -7.47
CA ALA A 172 -1.20 7.84 -8.79
C ALA A 172 -0.13 8.39 -9.74
N VAL A 173 0.74 9.29 -9.28
CA VAL A 173 1.82 9.84 -10.10
C VAL A 173 2.83 8.76 -10.46
N ALA A 174 3.25 7.92 -9.50
CA ALA A 174 4.16 6.81 -9.78
C ALA A 174 3.58 5.85 -10.84
N LEU A 175 2.28 5.56 -10.76
CA LEU A 175 1.58 4.74 -11.74
C LEU A 175 1.57 5.40 -13.13
N LEU A 176 1.24 6.70 -13.20
CA LEU A 176 1.19 7.44 -14.47
C LEU A 176 2.59 7.58 -15.10
N GLN A 177 3.63 7.81 -14.31
CA GLN A 177 5.02 7.84 -14.76
C GLN A 177 5.43 6.48 -15.34
N GLY A 178 5.05 5.37 -14.69
CA GLY A 178 5.25 4.02 -15.23
C GLY A 178 4.55 3.77 -16.58
N LEU A 179 3.49 4.52 -16.87
CA LEU A 179 2.77 4.52 -18.16
C LEU A 179 3.26 5.61 -19.14
N GLY A 180 4.41 6.23 -18.84
CA GLY A 180 5.09 7.22 -19.68
C GLY A 180 4.49 8.62 -19.62
N HIS A 181 3.80 8.98 -18.54
CA HIS A 181 3.39 10.37 -18.29
C HIS A 181 4.50 11.09 -17.52
N ASP A 182 5.26 11.94 -18.20
CA ASP A 182 6.37 12.70 -17.58
C ASP A 182 5.92 14.09 -17.07
N ASN A 183 4.69 14.49 -17.38
CA ASN A 183 4.10 15.80 -17.14
C ASN A 183 3.23 15.87 -15.88
N VAL A 184 3.34 14.89 -14.98
CA VAL A 184 2.51 14.75 -13.78
C VAL A 184 3.24 15.25 -12.53
N LEU A 185 2.52 15.97 -11.69
CA LEU A 185 2.96 16.55 -10.42
C LEU A 185 1.99 16.11 -9.32
N THR A 186 2.45 15.93 -8.08
CA THR A 186 1.54 15.72 -6.93
C THR A 186 1.41 17.00 -6.12
N LEU A 187 0.22 17.26 -5.58
CA LEU A 187 0.01 18.31 -4.58
C LEU A 187 0.45 17.83 -3.20
N SER A 188 1.53 18.40 -2.67
CA SER A 188 1.98 18.18 -1.28
C SER A 188 0.89 18.56 -0.29
N GLY A 189 0.64 17.69 0.69
CA GLY A 189 -0.41 17.90 1.70
C GLY A 189 -1.84 17.69 1.20
N GLY A 190 -2.04 17.45 -0.11
CA GLY A 190 -3.35 17.23 -0.71
C GLY A 190 -4.33 18.40 -0.49
N LEU A 191 -5.61 18.08 -0.35
CA LEU A 191 -6.68 19.05 -0.11
C LEU A 191 -6.67 19.61 1.34
N GLU A 192 -5.99 18.95 2.27
CA GLU A 192 -5.91 19.40 3.67
C GLU A 192 -5.09 20.68 3.83
N GLU A 193 -4.08 20.86 2.97
CA GLU A 193 -3.19 22.03 2.98
C GLU A 193 -3.54 23.08 1.90
N TYR A 194 -4.61 22.87 1.13
CA TYR A 194 -5.09 23.77 0.07
C TYR A 194 -6.31 24.62 0.47
#